data_AF-A0A183BIE4-F1
#
_entry.id   AF-A0A183BIE4-F1
#
_cell.length_a   1.000
_cell.length_b   1.000
_cell.length_c   1.000
_cell.angle_alpha   90.00
_cell.angle_beta   90.00
_cell.angle_gamma   90.00
#
_symmetry.space_group_name_H-M   'P 1'
#
loop_
_entity.id
_entity.type
_entity.pdbx_description
1 polymer ?
#
loop_
_entity_poly.entity_id
_entity_poly.type
_entity_poly.pdbx_seq_one_letter_code
_entity_poly.pdbx_strand_id
1 'polypeptide(L)'
;MSRKSLFAIIQAIVLHSVEADVHITTARDILNTFYSGLDSPHVCGSPQLAQRQSDTCSALLNLIANMPPSTLSEANPESITFLDMPKEVLRQILAKLPDHVSILEVAKANETFQALVDCEQKQWRSLCLCHFTQAQIDKHKARN
;
A
#
# COMPACT_ATOMS: atom_id res chain seq x y z
N MET A 1 -28.32 23.46 -12.46
CA MET A 1 -28.40 23.11 -11.03
C MET A 1 -27.56 21.87 -10.72
N SER A 2 -27.80 20.74 -11.39
CA SER A 2 -27.10 19.45 -11.18
C SER A 2 -25.56 19.51 -11.21
N ARG A 3 -24.94 20.17 -12.18
CA ARG A 3 -23.45 20.20 -12.31
C ARG A 3 -22.74 20.92 -11.16
N LYS A 4 -23.31 22.01 -10.65
CA LYS A 4 -22.74 22.75 -9.51
C LYS A 4 -22.82 21.91 -8.24
N SER A 5 -23.94 21.22 -8.03
CA SER A 5 -24.12 20.29 -6.91
C SER A 5 -23.19 19.09 -7.01
N LEU A 6 -23.05 18.50 -8.20
CA LEU A 6 -22.09 17.41 -8.45
C LEU A 6 -20.65 17.85 -8.12
N PHE A 7 -20.26 19.04 -8.59
CA PHE A 7 -18.93 19.58 -8.31
C PHE A 7 -18.69 19.81 -6.81
N ALA A 8 -19.68 20.34 -6.09
CA ALA A 8 -19.60 20.52 -4.65
C ALA A 8 -19.44 19.19 -3.91
N ILE A 9 -20.13 18.13 -4.36
CA ILE A 9 -19.99 16.77 -3.81
C ILE A 9 -18.58 16.23 -4.07
N ILE A 10 -18.08 16.35 -5.30
CA ILE A 10 -16.72 15.89 -5.65
C ILE A 10 -15.68 16.63 -4.81
N GLN A 11 -15.83 17.95 -4.64
CA GLN A 11 -14.94 18.74 -3.80
C GLN A 11 -14.97 18.27 -2.33
N ALA A 12 -16.15 18.00 -1.78
CA ALA A 12 -16.28 17.47 -0.42
C ALA A 12 -15.65 16.07 -0.27
N ILE A 13 -15.82 15.19 -1.26
CA ILE A 13 -15.20 13.86 -1.29
C ILE A 13 -13.68 14.00 -1.30
N VAL A 14 -13.13 14.83 -2.18
CA VAL A 14 -11.67 15.03 -2.28
C VAL A 14 -11.11 15.58 -0.98
N LEU A 15 -11.76 16.58 -0.38
CA LEU A 15 -11.31 17.17 0.88
C LEU A 15 -11.35 16.15 2.02
N HIS A 16 -12.45 15.41 2.16
CA HIS A 16 -12.58 14.37 3.18
C HIS A 16 -11.55 13.25 2.99
N SER A 17 -11.38 12.80 1.74
CA SER A 17 -10.37 11.79 1.38
C SER A 17 -8.97 12.24 1.78
N VAL A 18 -8.62 13.51 1.55
CA VAL A 18 -7.31 14.05 1.92
C VAL A 18 -7.18 14.19 3.44
N GLU A 19 -8.19 14.72 4.12
CA GLU A 19 -8.16 14.92 5.57
C GLU A 19 -8.08 13.60 6.35
N ALA A 20 -8.76 12.56 5.86
CA ALA A 20 -8.82 11.25 6.50
C ALA A 20 -7.82 10.23 5.91
N ASP A 21 -7.03 10.62 4.91
CA ASP A 21 -6.08 9.76 4.18
C ASP A 21 -6.71 8.44 3.67
N VAL A 22 -7.93 8.53 3.13
CA VAL A 22 -8.70 7.38 2.62
C VAL A 22 -9.17 7.57 1.20
N HIS A 23 -9.13 6.50 0.41
CA HIS A 23 -9.64 6.46 -0.97
C HIS A 23 -9.04 7.53 -1.90
N ILE A 24 -7.78 7.96 -1.65
CA ILE A 24 -7.09 9.02 -2.42
C ILE A 24 -7.09 8.75 -3.93
N THR A 25 -6.80 7.50 -4.34
CA THR A 25 -6.80 7.11 -5.76
C THR A 25 -8.19 7.28 -6.38
N THR A 26 -9.23 6.80 -5.69
CA THR A 26 -10.62 6.92 -6.16
C THR A 26 -11.07 8.38 -6.25
N ALA A 27 -10.73 9.20 -5.26
CA ALA A 27 -11.01 10.63 -5.28
C ALA A 27 -10.29 11.34 -6.45
N ARG A 28 -9.02 10.99 -6.71
CA ARG A 28 -8.24 11.48 -7.85
C ARG A 28 -8.88 11.10 -9.18
N ASP A 29 -9.32 9.86 -9.34
CA ASP A 29 -9.93 9.37 -10.59
C ASP A 29 -11.27 10.04 -10.88
N ILE A 30 -12.12 10.21 -9.86
CA ILE A 30 -13.39 10.94 -9.98
C ILE A 30 -13.13 12.39 -10.38
N LEU A 31 -12.17 13.04 -9.74
CA LEU A 31 -11.80 14.43 -10.06
C LEU A 31 -11.26 14.57 -11.48
N ASN A 32 -10.38 13.67 -11.93
CA ASN A 32 -9.85 13.63 -13.31
C ASN A 32 -10.96 13.39 -14.34
N THR A 33 -11.92 12.51 -14.03
CA THR A 33 -13.07 12.24 -14.89
C THR A 33 -13.95 13.48 -15.03
N PHE A 34 -14.21 14.19 -13.93
CA PHE A 34 -14.94 15.45 -13.97
C PHE A 34 -14.17 16.53 -14.73
N TYR A 35 -12.86 16.65 -14.48
CA TYR A 35 -11.97 17.63 -15.11
C TYR A 35 -11.90 17.47 -16.62
N SER A 36 -11.68 16.24 -17.12
CA SER A 36 -11.67 15.97 -18.57
C SER A 36 -13.04 16.22 -19.23
N GLY A 37 -14.13 16.07 -18.47
CA GLY A 37 -15.48 16.42 -18.91
C GLY A 37 -15.72 17.92 -19.06
N LEU A 38 -14.89 18.80 -18.47
CA LEU A 38 -15.02 20.26 -18.59
C LEU A 38 -14.56 20.81 -19.95
N ASP A 39 -13.75 20.06 -20.69
CA ASP A 39 -13.30 20.42 -22.05
C ASP A 39 -14.26 19.92 -23.14
N SER A 40 -15.36 19.26 -22.76
CA SER A 40 -16.33 18.73 -23.71
C SER A 40 -17.12 19.86 -24.41
N PRO A 41 -17.38 19.77 -25.73
CA PRO A 41 -18.18 20.76 -26.46
C PRO A 41 -19.65 20.84 -26.01
N HIS A 42 -20.09 19.96 -25.09
CA HIS A 42 -21.45 19.92 -24.54
C HIS A 42 -21.55 20.47 -23.11
N VAL A 43 -20.56 21.24 -22.67
CA VAL A 43 -20.54 21.82 -21.33
C VAL A 43 -21.62 22.90 -21.20
N CYS A 44 -22.76 22.54 -20.61
CA CYS A 44 -23.86 23.47 -20.38
C CYS A 44 -23.52 24.46 -19.23
N GLY A 45 -23.29 25.73 -19.55
CA GLY A 45 -23.06 26.79 -18.56
C GLY A 45 -22.26 27.96 -19.15
N SER A 46 -21.94 28.97 -18.33
CA SER A 46 -21.06 30.03 -18.79
C SER A 46 -19.61 29.54 -18.87
N PRO A 47 -18.80 30.02 -19.83
CA PRO A 47 -17.38 29.67 -19.94
C PRO A 47 -16.60 30.04 -18.67
N GLN A 48 -16.98 31.15 -18.03
CA GLN A 48 -16.42 31.59 -16.74
C GLN A 48 -16.63 30.57 -15.62
N LEU A 49 -17.78 29.87 -15.60
CA LEU A 49 -18.04 28.83 -14.62
C LEU A 49 -17.21 27.58 -14.89
N ALA A 50 -17.07 27.17 -16.15
CA ALA A 50 -16.22 26.04 -16.52
C ALA A 50 -14.75 26.32 -16.15
N GLN A 51 -14.26 27.53 -16.44
CA GLN A 51 -12.91 27.95 -16.06
C GLN A 51 -12.69 27.87 -14.54
N ARG A 52 -13.60 28.44 -13.74
CA ARG A 52 -13.49 28.37 -12.27
C ARG A 52 -13.45 26.94 -11.74
N GLN A 53 -14.26 26.06 -12.32
CA GLN A 53 -14.29 24.65 -11.95
C GLN A 53 -12.98 23.94 -12.36
N SER A 54 -12.44 24.28 -13.53
CA SER A 54 -11.15 23.79 -14.02
C SER A 54 -9.99 24.22 -13.09
N ASP A 55 -9.93 25.51 -12.75
CA ASP A 55 -8.92 26.05 -11.82
C ASP A 55 -8.98 25.35 -10.45
N THR A 56 -10.19 25.12 -9.95
CA THR A 56 -10.40 24.44 -8.67
C THR A 56 -10.02 22.96 -8.75
N CYS A 57 -10.34 22.26 -9.84
CA CYS A 57 -9.91 20.88 -10.05
C CYS A 57 -8.39 20.77 -10.09
N SER A 58 -7.73 21.69 -10.80
CA SER A 58 -6.26 21.75 -10.85
C SER A 58 -5.66 21.96 -9.45
N ALA A 59 -6.22 22.86 -8.65
CA ALA A 59 -5.79 23.07 -7.27
C ALA A 59 -5.97 21.81 -6.40
N LEU A 60 -7.10 21.12 -6.51
CA LEU A 60 -7.38 19.89 -5.77
C LEU A 60 -6.47 18.73 -6.21
N LEU A 61 -6.19 18.60 -7.51
CA LEU A 61 -5.24 17.61 -8.03
C LEU A 61 -3.82 17.87 -7.54
N ASN A 62 -3.40 19.14 -7.49
CA ASN A 62 -2.11 19.53 -6.91
C ASN A 62 -2.06 19.21 -5.41
N LEU A 63 -3.15 19.45 -4.67
CA LEU A 63 -3.24 19.12 -3.25
C LEU A 63 -3.12 17.59 -3.03
N ILE A 64 -3.79 16.80 -3.86
CA ILE A 64 -3.64 15.32 -3.85
C ILE A 64 -2.22 14.88 -4.24
N ALA A 65 -1.57 15.56 -5.19
CA ALA A 65 -0.25 15.18 -5.70
C ALA A 65 0.89 15.55 -4.73
N ASN A 66 0.73 16.64 -3.98
CA ASN A 66 1.68 17.11 -2.98
C ASN A 66 1.42 16.53 -1.58
N MET A 67 0.46 15.61 -1.46
CA MET A 67 0.29 14.86 -0.21
C MET A 67 1.58 14.07 0.04
N PRO A 68 2.23 14.24 1.21
CA PRO A 68 3.33 13.37 1.57
C PRO A 68 2.80 11.94 1.56
N PRO A 69 3.53 10.94 1.02
CA PRO A 69 3.15 9.56 1.23
C PRO A 69 3.04 9.38 2.73
N SER A 70 1.84 9.03 3.22
CA SER A 70 1.61 8.73 4.62
C SER A 70 2.56 7.62 5.01
N THR A 71 3.71 8.00 5.55
CA THR A 71 4.66 7.04 6.07
C THR A 71 3.98 6.40 7.26
N LEU A 72 4.06 5.08 7.36
CA LEU A 72 3.47 4.20 8.38
C LEU A 72 3.54 4.72 9.84
N SER A 73 4.36 5.73 10.11
CA SER A 73 4.51 6.42 11.39
C SER A 73 3.29 7.24 11.84
N GLU A 74 2.34 7.56 10.95
CA GLU A 74 1.07 8.24 11.30
C GLU A 74 -0.14 7.28 11.34
N ALA A 75 0.10 5.97 11.33
CA ALA A 75 -0.98 5.01 11.52
C ALA A 75 -1.63 5.24 12.89
N ASN A 76 -2.93 5.54 12.89
CA ASN A 76 -3.81 5.55 14.06
C ASN A 76 -3.45 4.38 14.99
N PRO A 77 -3.27 4.57 16.31
CA PRO A 77 -2.95 3.48 17.24
C PRO A 77 -3.97 2.32 17.24
N GLU A 78 -5.15 2.50 16.64
CA GLU A 78 -6.14 1.43 16.42
C GLU A 78 -6.02 0.73 15.04
N SER A 79 -5.10 1.15 14.18
CA SER A 79 -4.88 0.54 12.88
C SER A 79 -4.16 -0.79 13.02
N ILE A 80 -4.80 -1.85 12.54
CA ILE A 80 -4.23 -3.20 12.45
C ILE A 80 -3.10 -3.16 11.41
N THR A 81 -1.89 -3.47 11.85
CA THR A 81 -0.70 -3.56 11.01
C THR A 81 -0.45 -4.99 10.56
N PHE A 82 0.43 -5.14 9.57
CA PHE A 82 0.91 -6.46 9.12
C PHE A 82 1.45 -7.32 10.27
N LEU A 83 2.07 -6.70 11.27
CA LEU A 83 2.67 -7.40 12.42
C LEU A 83 1.64 -7.87 13.44
N ASP A 84 0.41 -7.34 13.40
CA ASP A 84 -0.68 -7.74 14.29
C ASP A 84 -1.36 -9.06 13.86
N MET A 85 -0.96 -9.60 12.70
CA MET A 85 -1.45 -10.90 12.26
C MET A 85 -0.98 -12.04 13.19
N PRO A 86 -1.78 -13.12 13.33
CA PRO A 86 -1.35 -14.30 14.07
C PRO A 86 0.00 -14.81 13.56
N LYS A 87 0.88 -15.21 14.49
CA LYS A 87 2.23 -15.71 14.21
C LYS A 87 2.28 -16.81 13.14
N GLU A 88 1.23 -17.63 13.06
CA GLU A 88 1.14 -18.70 12.07
C GLU A 88 0.99 -18.18 10.63
N VAL A 89 0.26 -17.07 10.44
CA VAL A 89 0.11 -16.42 9.14
C VAL A 89 1.44 -15.81 8.72
N LEU A 90 2.13 -15.14 9.66
CA LEU A 90 3.46 -14.58 9.41
C LEU A 90 4.48 -15.65 9.02
N ARG A 91 4.46 -16.83 9.66
CA ARG A 91 5.30 -17.99 9.27
C ARG A 91 5.01 -18.48 7.87
N GLN A 92 3.74 -18.60 7.50
CA GLN A 92 3.37 -19.03 6.15
C GLN A 92 3.89 -18.05 5.08
N ILE A 93 3.88 -16.75 5.36
CA ILE A 93 4.43 -15.73 4.47
C ILE A 93 5.96 -15.86 4.39
N LEU A 94 6.64 -16.00 5.52
CA LEU A 94 8.09 -16.24 5.55
C LEU A 94 8.46 -17.49 4.73
N ALA A 95 7.68 -18.56 4.83
CA ALA A 95 7.91 -19.82 4.09
C ALA A 95 7.75 -19.68 2.57
N LYS A 96 7.16 -18.58 2.08
CA LYS A 96 7.07 -18.26 0.65
C LYS A 96 8.25 -17.44 0.13
N LEU A 97 9.16 -17.00 1.01
CA LEU A 97 10.34 -16.29 0.57
C LEU A 97 11.26 -17.20 -0.25
N PRO A 98 11.89 -16.67 -1.30
CA PRO A 98 12.55 -17.48 -2.32
C PRO A 98 13.84 -18.14 -1.84
N ASP A 99 14.54 -17.52 -0.88
CA ASP A 99 15.83 -17.98 -0.39
C ASP A 99 16.11 -17.56 1.06
N HIS A 100 17.17 -18.14 1.61
CA HIS A 100 17.67 -17.85 2.96
C HIS A 100 18.10 -16.39 3.16
N VAL A 101 18.57 -15.71 2.11
CA VAL A 101 19.00 -14.31 2.20
C VAL A 101 17.79 -13.42 2.47
N SER A 102 16.73 -13.60 1.71
CA SER A 102 15.46 -12.89 1.87
C SER A 102 14.88 -13.07 3.26
N ILE A 103 14.98 -14.29 3.82
CA ILE A 103 14.51 -14.59 5.18
C ILE A 103 15.32 -13.84 6.23
N LEU A 104 16.66 -13.81 6.09
CA LEU A 104 17.53 -13.12 7.04
C LEU A 104 17.38 -11.60 6.96
N GLU A 105 17.17 -11.03 5.78
CA GLU A 105 16.92 -9.59 5.64
C GLU A 105 15.59 -9.19 6.28
N VAL A 106 14.54 -10.01 6.14
CA VAL A 106 13.26 -9.79 6.84
C VAL A 106 13.41 -9.91 8.36
N ALA A 107 14.23 -10.86 8.85
CA ALA A 107 14.52 -11.00 10.27
C ALA A 107 15.24 -9.76 10.84
N LYS A 108 16.23 -9.22 10.11
CA LYS A 108 16.93 -7.98 10.49
C LYS A 108 16.03 -6.75 10.51
N ALA A 109 15.01 -6.72 9.65
CA ALA A 109 14.11 -5.59 9.54
C ALA A 109 13.16 -5.44 10.73
N ASN A 110 12.87 -6.53 11.48
CA ASN A 110 11.95 -6.47 12.63
C ASN A 110 12.16 -7.60 13.65
N GLU A 111 12.15 -7.25 14.93
CA GLU A 111 12.31 -8.19 16.05
C GLU A 111 11.26 -9.31 16.07
N THR A 112 10.04 -9.05 15.62
CA THR A 112 8.98 -10.08 15.51
C THR A 112 9.36 -11.16 14.52
N PHE A 113 9.95 -10.78 13.38
CA PHE A 113 10.43 -11.74 12.39
C PHE A 113 11.69 -12.46 12.86
N GLN A 114 12.60 -11.77 13.54
CA GLN A 114 13.76 -12.40 14.17
C GLN A 114 13.34 -13.53 15.11
N ALA A 115 12.40 -13.26 16.02
CA ALA A 115 11.89 -14.26 16.95
C ALA A 115 11.19 -15.46 16.27
N LEU A 116 10.53 -15.24 15.13
CA LEU A 116 9.94 -16.31 14.34
C LEU A 116 11.01 -17.18 13.68
N VAL A 117 12.00 -16.55 13.05
CA VAL A 117 13.10 -17.23 12.35
C VAL A 117 13.98 -18.05 13.29
N ASP A 118 14.25 -17.55 14.50
CA ASP A 118 15.04 -18.25 15.52
C ASP A 118 14.33 -19.54 16.02
N CYS A 119 13.00 -19.55 15.99
CA CYS A 119 12.20 -20.72 16.40
C CYS A 119 11.90 -21.70 15.24
N GLU A 120 12.16 -21.31 13.99
CA GLU A 120 11.67 -21.98 12.77
C GLU A 120 12.67 -23.00 12.21
N GLN A 121 12.95 -24.07 12.97
CA GLN A 121 13.86 -25.14 12.50
C GLN A 121 13.36 -25.88 11.24
N LYS A 122 12.03 -25.92 11.03
CA LYS A 122 11.42 -26.63 9.90
C LYS A 122 11.69 -25.92 8.58
N GLN A 123 11.58 -24.60 8.56
CA GLN A 123 11.85 -23.81 7.36
C GLN A 123 13.32 -23.89 6.95
N TRP A 124 14.25 -23.79 7.90
CA TRP A 124 15.68 -24.00 7.65
C TRP A 124 15.98 -25.39 7.10
N ARG A 125 15.35 -26.43 7.67
CA ARG A 125 15.48 -27.80 7.16
C ARG A 125 14.96 -27.96 5.73
N SER A 126 13.83 -27.33 5.40
CA SER A 126 13.28 -27.36 4.05
C SER A 126 14.22 -26.72 3.04
N LEU A 127 14.80 -25.55 3.37
CA LEU A 127 15.78 -24.88 2.53
C LEU A 127 17.03 -25.75 2.32
N CYS A 128 17.53 -26.41 3.37
CA CYS A 128 18.66 -27.32 3.24
C CYS A 128 18.36 -28.48 2.29
N LEU A 129 17.15 -29.06 2.32
CA LEU A 129 16.75 -30.14 1.41
C LEU A 129 16.61 -29.67 -0.04
N CYS A 130 16.24 -28.41 -0.28
CA CYS A 130 16.14 -27.84 -1.62
C CYS A 130 17.50 -27.47 -2.22
N HIS A 131 18.44 -27.01 -1.40
CA HIS A 131 19.74 -26.51 -1.87
C HIS A 131 20.87 -27.54 -1.82
N PHE A 132 20.78 -28.56 -0.98
CA PHE A 132 21.83 -29.56 -0.81
C PHE A 132 21.33 -30.97 -1.15
N THR A 133 22.23 -31.77 -1.71
CA THR A 133 21.98 -33.20 -1.91
C THR A 133 22.01 -33.94 -0.57
N GLN A 134 21.28 -35.05 -0.48
CA GLN A 134 21.23 -35.87 0.74
C GLN A 134 22.63 -36.30 1.22
N ALA A 135 23.54 -36.61 0.29
CA ALA A 135 24.92 -36.97 0.59
C ALA A 135 25.72 -35.83 1.26
N GLN A 136 25.48 -34.57 0.87
CA GLN A 136 26.11 -33.39 1.50
C GLN A 136 25.57 -33.16 2.91
N ILE A 137 24.27 -33.36 3.10
CA ILE A 137 23.60 -33.24 4.41
C ILE A 137 24.13 -34.30 5.37
N ASP A 138 24.21 -35.55 4.95
CA ASP A 138 24.64 -36.67 5.79
C ASP A 138 26.12 -36.58 6.15
N LYS A 139 26.97 -36.12 5.23
CA LYS A 139 28.39 -35.82 5.50
C LYS A 139 28.56 -34.76 6.60
N HIS A 140 27.66 -33.78 6.68
CA HIS A 140 27.72 -32.74 7.71
C HIS A 140 27.13 -33.22 9.05
N LYS A 141 26.12 -34.10 9.03
CA LYS A 141 25.57 -34.71 10.25
C LYS A 141 26.53 -35.72 10.89
N ALA A 142 27.32 -36.44 10.11
CA ALA A 142 28.31 -37.40 10.62
C ALA A 142 29.56 -36.73 11.23
N ARG A 143 29.68 -35.41 11.10
CA ARG A 143 30.85 -34.63 11.54
C ARG A 143 30.60 -33.80 12.80
N ASN A 144 29.35 -33.77 13.27
CA ASN A 144 28.91 -33.20 14.54
C ASN A 144 28.50 -34.32 15.50
#